data_AF-A0AAU2DV24-F1
#
_entry.id   AF-A0AAU2DV24-F1
#
_cell.length_a   1.000
_cell.length_b   1.000
_cell.length_c   1.000
_cell.angle_alpha   90.00
_cell.angle_beta   90.00
_cell.angle_gamma   90.00
#
_symmetry.space_group_name_H-M   'P 1'
#
loop_
_entity.id
_entity.type
_entity.pdbx_description
1 polymer ?
#
loop_
_entity_poly.entity_id
_entity_poly.type
_entity_poly.pdbx_seq_one_letter_code
_entity_poly.pdbx_strand_id
1 'polypeptide(L)' 'MSARETLTTTLTNLLARTRNGRLDAHWREAERLVSEALKEHAHELADSVRSLDRGVIRMAGRRVTDVDLIADMIASEESQ' A
#
# COMPACT_ATOMS: atom_id res chain seq x y z
N MET A 1 -5.14 15.21 -10.51
CA MET A 1 -6.12 14.22 -10.06
C MET A 1 -5.36 13.01 -9.55
N SER A 2 -5.54 12.65 -8.30
CA SER A 2 -4.86 11.54 -7.63
C SER A 2 -5.49 10.18 -7.96
N ALA A 3 -4.76 9.08 -7.73
CA ALA A 3 -5.28 7.73 -7.93
C ALA A 3 -6.54 7.47 -7.08
N ARG A 4 -6.57 8.00 -5.84
CA ARG A 4 -7.72 7.92 -4.94
C ARG A 4 -8.95 8.63 -5.53
N GLU A 5 -8.80 9.85 -6.01
CA GLU A 5 -9.89 10.62 -6.63
C GLU A 5 -10.43 9.93 -7.89
N THR A 6 -9.54 9.36 -8.72
CA THR A 6 -9.92 8.56 -9.90
C THR A 6 -10.76 7.36 -9.49
N LEU A 7 -10.32 6.57 -8.52
CA LEU A 7 -11.04 5.38 -8.06
C LEU A 7 -12.41 5.73 -7.47
N THR A 8 -12.49 6.73 -6.60
CA THR A 8 -13.76 7.18 -6.00
C THR A 8 -14.73 7.65 -7.08
N THR A 9 -14.25 8.42 -8.07
CA THR A 9 -15.09 8.92 -9.17
C THR A 9 -15.60 7.78 -10.05
N THR A 10 -14.71 6.87 -10.46
CA THR A 10 -15.09 5.71 -11.29
C THR A 10 -16.09 4.81 -10.57
N LEU A 11 -15.87 4.55 -9.28
CA LEU A 11 -16.77 3.71 -8.49
C LEU A 11 -18.12 4.39 -8.24
N THR A 12 -18.14 5.70 -7.99
CA THR A 12 -19.39 6.48 -7.89
C THR A 12 -20.22 6.37 -9.17
N ASN A 13 -19.58 6.54 -10.33
CA ASN A 13 -20.24 6.41 -11.64
C ASN A 13 -20.78 4.99 -11.87
N LEU A 14 -20.05 3.96 -11.45
CA LEU A 14 -20.51 2.58 -11.54
C LEU A 14 -21.73 2.34 -10.63
N LEU A 15 -21.69 2.82 -9.39
CA LEU A 15 -22.79 2.70 -8.43
C LEU A 15 -24.05 3.41 -8.94
N ALA A 16 -23.90 4.63 -9.48
CA ALA A 16 -25.01 5.38 -10.07
C ALA A 16 -25.64 4.71 -11.30
N ARG A 17 -24.86 3.91 -12.06
CA ARG A 17 -25.36 3.15 -13.22
C ARG A 17 -26.04 1.84 -12.84
N THR A 18 -25.65 1.24 -11.72
CA THR A 18 -26.08 -0.12 -11.33
C THR A 18 -27.12 -0.12 -10.23
N ARG A 19 -27.28 0.99 -9.51
CA ARG A 19 -28.20 1.13 -8.37
C ARG A 19 -28.99 2.42 -8.51
N ASN A 20 -30.26 2.37 -8.13
CA ASN A 20 -31.06 3.58 -7.96
C ASN A 20 -30.69 4.25 -6.63
N GLY A 21 -30.45 5.56 -6.64
CA GLY A 21 -30.07 6.30 -5.44
C GLY A 21 -29.64 7.73 -5.75
N ARG A 22 -29.37 8.49 -4.68
CA ARG A 22 -28.80 9.84 -4.79
C ARG A 22 -27.30 9.75 -5.05
N LEU A 23 -26.79 10.58 -5.96
CA LEU A 23 -25.37 10.63 -6.31
C LEU A 23 -24.46 10.81 -5.07
N ASP A 24 -24.87 11.66 -4.13
CA ASP A 24 -24.14 11.87 -2.87
C ASP A 24 -24.00 10.60 -2.01
N ALA A 25 -25.03 9.74 -2.03
CA ALA A 25 -24.98 8.47 -1.31
C ALA A 25 -24.00 7.50 -1.97
N HIS A 26 -23.96 7.48 -3.30
CA HIS A 26 -22.99 6.69 -4.06
C HIS A 26 -21.57 7.20 -3.88
N TRP A 27 -21.37 8.53 -3.81
CA TRP A 27 -20.07 9.12 -3.55
C TRP A 27 -19.51 8.71 -2.18
N ARG A 28 -20.32 8.86 -1.11
CA ARG A 28 -19.91 8.45 0.24
C ARG A 28 -19.58 6.96 0.32
N GLU A 29 -20.38 6.13 -0.35
CA GLU A 29 -20.14 4.69 -0.39
C GLU A 29 -18.86 4.36 -1.18
N ALA A 30 -18.63 5.01 -2.32
CA ALA A 30 -17.40 4.84 -3.08
C ALA A 30 -16.16 5.26 -2.27
N GLU A 31 -16.23 6.39 -1.57
CA GLU A 31 -15.15 6.87 -0.71
C GLU A 31 -14.86 5.92 0.45
N ARG A 32 -15.90 5.36 1.07
CA ARG A 32 -15.77 4.34 2.12
C ARG A 32 -15.06 3.10 1.60
N LEU A 33 -15.51 2.55 0.47
CA LEU A 33 -14.95 1.35 -0.14
C LEU A 33 -13.48 1.54 -0.57
N VAL A 34 -13.17 2.67 -1.21
CA VAL A 34 -11.78 3.01 -1.59
C VAL A 34 -10.89 3.14 -0.35
N SER A 35 -11.40 3.72 0.74
CA SER A 35 -10.64 3.83 1.98
C SER A 35 -10.39 2.48 2.65
N GLU A 36 -11.38 1.58 2.62
CA GLU A 36 -11.25 0.22 3.16
C GLU A 36 -10.23 -0.59 2.36
N ALA A 37 -10.31 -0.58 1.02
CA ALA A 37 -9.36 -1.28 0.16
C ALA A 37 -7.92 -0.77 0.36
N LEU A 38 -7.72 0.54 0.48
CA LEU A 38 -6.40 1.11 0.76
C LEU A 38 -5.87 0.71 2.13
N LYS A 39 -6.74 0.63 3.15
CA LYS A 39 -6.36 0.15 4.48
C LYS A 39 -5.97 -1.31 4.43
N GLU A 40 -6.77 -2.17 3.82
CA GLU A 40 -6.49 -3.60 3.68
C GLU A 40 -5.16 -3.84 2.99
N HIS A 41 -4.94 -3.21 1.84
CA HIS A 41 -3.69 -3.35 1.10
C HIS A 41 -2.46 -2.84 1.88
N ALA A 42 -2.63 -1.77 2.67
CA ALA A 42 -1.57 -1.31 3.56
C ALA A 42 -1.23 -2.33 4.67
N HIS A 43 -2.22 -3.06 5.19
CA HIS A 43 -1.98 -4.14 6.15
C HIS A 43 -1.29 -5.34 5.48
N GLU A 44 -1.72 -5.76 4.29
CA GLU A 44 -1.06 -6.81 3.51
C GLU A 44 0.40 -6.47 3.21
N LEU A 45 0.67 -5.22 2.82
CA LEU A 45 2.02 -4.72 2.59
C LEU A 45 2.84 -4.76 3.89
N ALA A 46 2.27 -4.30 5.01
CA ALA A 46 2.94 -4.33 6.30
C ALA A 46 3.28 -5.77 6.74
N ASP A 47 2.37 -6.73 6.53
CA ASP A 47 2.60 -8.13 6.84
C ASP A 47 3.63 -8.77 5.90
N SER A 48 3.62 -8.38 4.62
CA SER A 48 4.65 -8.78 3.64
C SER A 48 6.02 -8.25 4.07
N VAL A 49 6.13 -6.97 4.45
CA VAL A 49 7.37 -6.38 4.97
C VAL A 49 7.84 -7.07 6.25
N ARG A 50 6.94 -7.36 7.21
CA ARG A 50 7.27 -8.15 8.41
C ARG A 50 7.68 -9.58 8.09
N SER A 51 7.16 -10.18 7.02
CA SER A 51 7.54 -11.51 6.58
C SER A 51 8.95 -11.52 6.00
N LEU A 52 9.31 -10.47 5.24
CA LEU A 52 10.68 -10.26 4.74
C LEU A 52 11.66 -10.07 5.90
N ASP A 53 11.32 -9.23 6.90
CA ASP A 53 12.14 -9.02 8.10
C ASP A 53 12.32 -10.30 8.94
N ARG A 54 11.31 -11.17 9.02
CA ARG A 54 11.41 -12.48 9.70
C ARG A 54 12.22 -13.51 8.93
N GLY A 55 12.37 -13.34 7.61
CA GLY A 55 13.22 -14.17 6.75
C GLY A 55 14.72 -13.84 6.84
N VAL A 56 15.08 -12.75 7.55
CA VAL A 56 16.47 -12.36 7.79
C VAL A 56 17.16 -13.40 8.68
N ILE A 57 17.98 -14.24 8.05
CA ILE A 57 18.81 -15.24 8.72
C ILE A 57 19.81 -14.52 9.64
N ARG A 58 19.78 -14.82 10.94
CA ARG A 58 20.87 -14.46 11.87
C ARG A 58 22.15 -15.17 11.43
N MET A 59 23.03 -14.48 10.73
CA MET A 59 24.39 -14.96 10.47
C MET A 59 25.27 -14.55 11.66
N ALA A 60 25.72 -15.55 12.43
CA ALA A 60 26.77 -15.43 13.45
C ALA A 60 26.72 -14.14 14.32
N GLY A 61 25.60 -13.88 14.99
CA GLY A 61 25.49 -12.78 15.98
C GLY A 61 25.28 -11.38 15.41
N ARG A 62 25.24 -11.20 14.07
CA ARG A 62 24.90 -9.93 13.43
C ARG A 62 23.52 -10.04 12.79
N ARG A 63 22.58 -9.18 13.20
CA ARG A 63 21.35 -8.95 12.42
C ARG A 63 21.80 -8.22 11.16
N VAL A 64 21.75 -8.87 10.00
CA VAL A 64 21.99 -8.24 8.70
C VAL A 64 20.64 -8.21 8.02
N THR A 65 19.91 -7.12 8.20
CA THR A 65 18.64 -6.91 7.50
C THR A 65 18.91 -6.52 6.06
N ASP A 66 17.95 -6.73 5.15
CA ASP A 66 18.06 -6.22 3.77
C ASP A 66 18.28 -4.70 3.75
N VAL A 67 17.87 -3.99 4.81
CA VAL A 67 18.14 -2.56 5.01
C VAL A 67 19.63 -2.27 5.21
N ASP A 68 20.37 -3.14 5.92
CA ASP A 68 21.82 -3.00 6.12
C ASP A 68 22.59 -3.27 4.80
N LEU A 69 22.13 -4.24 4.00
CA LEU A 69 22.69 -4.50 2.67
C LEU A 69 22.45 -3.34 1.70
N ILE A 70 21.26 -2.75 1.73
CA ILE A 70 20.93 -1.55 0.93
C ILE A 70 21.79 -0.36 1.39
N ALA A 71 21.95 -0.16 2.70
CA ALA A 71 22.81 0.90 3.24
C ALA A 71 24.29 0.73 2.85
N ASP A 72 24.82 -0.50 2.89
CA ASP A 72 26.19 -0.80 2.46
C ASP A 72 26.37 -0.60 0.94
N MET A 73 25.37 -0.95 0.12
CA MET A 73 25.39 -0.70 -1.32
C MET A 73 25.42 0.80 -1.64
N ILE A 74 24.58 1.60 -0.97
CA ILE A 74 24.56 3.06 -1.12
C ILE A 74 25.92 3.66 -0.69
N ALA A 75 26.47 3.23 0.45
CA ALA A 75 27.76 3.72 0.93
C ALA A 75 28.94 3.35 0.02
N SER A 76 28.85 2.21 -0.68
CA SER A 76 29.86 1.76 -1.64
C SER A 76 29.81 2.52 -2.96
N GLU A 77 28.64 3.04 -3.36
CA GLU A 77 28.49 3.89 -4.55
C GLU A 77 29.01 5.31 -4.30
N GLU A 78 28.96 5.81 -3.07
CA GLU A 78 29.48 7.14 -2.68
C GLU A 78 31.02 7.19 -2.58
N SER A 79 31.69 6.04 -2.61
CA SER A 79 33.15 5.93 -2.52
C SER A 79 33.84 5.79 -3.90
N GLN A 80 33.09 5.95 -5.00
CA GLN A 80 33.60 6.04 -6.38
C GLN A 80 33.51 7.47 -6.91
#